data_AF-A0A957NDC5-F1
#
_entry.id   AF-A0A957NDC5-F1
#
_cell.length_a   1.000
_cell.length_b   1.000
_cell.length_c   1.000
_cell.angle_alpha   90.00
_cell.angle_beta   90.00
_cell.angle_gamma   90.00
#
_symmetry.space_group_name_H-M   'P 1'
#
loop_
_entity.id
_entity.type
_entity.pdbx_description
1 polymer ?
#
loop_
_entity_poly.entity_id
_entity_poly.type
_entity_poly.pdbx_seq_one_letter_code
_entity_poly.pdbx_strand_id
1 'polypeptide(L)'
;MRKFLIAAMLLSLMLVIAACGGGTADTTTDSEPEVVEKEVTVVVTGASGEQEVVTETIVVTATTDPAQAAEDEAAMAEANKVTMNINHGTEPPSLDPSIATDTTSVNIITNTFVGLTRFNQEADVEPWAATDWTVSEDGRTYTFKLRDDLSWVYRNPSTGEIEEVRPLTAADFEYGIKRTLNPETASDYAYVLYAIDGAEAYNTADPAAEDFADVEAAVGVTAVDDTTLDVTFVDPIGYGPAIMGMWITYAQPAETIEEWGEGWTEAGRIVTSGAYTLELWNHNAELDLIKNPMYFEADDVQIERIKGAMITEESTAMSLYESGGLDITGAPSADLDRIRADETLNQELNIAPTTCTYYYGFINNKPPTDNATVRKALSAAIDRTSLIDNVTKGGQLPAHSFAPPGIFGNVADDMSVGGWMVMDNYADQLAQAQA
;
A
#
# COMPACT_ATOMS: atom_id res chain seq x y z
N MET A 1 31.67 -38.31 1.56
CA MET A 1 31.09 -37.57 2.70
C MET A 1 30.37 -36.34 2.16
N ARG A 2 29.04 -36.34 2.29
CA ARG A 2 28.07 -35.22 2.24
C ARG A 2 28.43 -33.95 1.46
N LYS A 3 27.56 -33.61 0.50
CA LYS A 3 26.64 -32.46 0.57
C LYS A 3 25.57 -32.63 -0.53
N PHE A 4 24.41 -33.12 -0.12
CA PHE A 4 23.18 -33.09 -0.92
C PHE A 4 22.71 -31.63 -0.97
N LEU A 5 22.58 -31.05 -2.16
CA LEU A 5 21.78 -29.85 -2.38
C LEU A 5 20.33 -30.27 -2.51
N ILE A 6 19.48 -29.63 -1.72
CA ILE A 6 18.02 -29.75 -1.74
C ILE A 6 17.55 -29.02 -3.00
N ALA A 7 17.02 -29.75 -3.98
CA ALA A 7 16.23 -29.17 -5.06
C ALA A 7 14.78 -29.10 -4.57
N ALA A 8 14.18 -27.91 -4.60
CA ALA A 8 12.78 -27.72 -4.31
C ALA A 8 11.93 -28.38 -5.40
N MET A 9 11.19 -29.44 -5.05
CA MET A 9 10.14 -30.00 -5.90
C MET A 9 8.83 -29.27 -5.60
N LEU A 10 8.36 -28.45 -6.53
CA LEU A 10 6.98 -27.98 -6.57
C LEU A 10 6.11 -29.13 -7.08
N LEU A 11 5.41 -29.80 -6.15
CA LEU A 11 4.47 -30.86 -6.45
C LEU A 11 3.06 -30.24 -6.57
N SER A 12 2.66 -29.80 -7.77
CA SER A 12 1.26 -29.42 -8.02
C SER A 12 0.42 -30.68 -8.24
N LEU A 13 -0.27 -31.17 -7.21
CA LEU A 13 -1.12 -32.35 -7.30
C LEU A 13 -2.61 -31.94 -7.29
N MET A 14 -3.23 -31.81 -8.46
CA MET A 14 -4.68 -31.71 -8.58
C MET A 14 -5.30 -33.12 -8.49
N LEU A 15 -6.05 -33.40 -7.42
CA LEU A 15 -6.91 -34.57 -7.31
C LEU A 15 -8.37 -34.11 -7.27
N VAL A 16 -9.08 -34.25 -8.40
CA VAL A 16 -10.54 -34.12 -8.43
C VAL A 16 -11.14 -35.49 -8.12
N ILE A 17 -11.76 -35.63 -6.94
CA ILE A 17 -12.57 -36.80 -6.61
C ILE A 17 -14.02 -36.44 -6.90
N ALA A 18 -14.52 -36.85 -8.07
CA ALA A 18 -15.95 -36.80 -8.38
C ALA A 18 -16.66 -37.96 -7.67
N ALA A 19 -17.34 -37.67 -6.55
CA ALA A 19 -18.23 -38.63 -5.91
C ALA A 19 -19.58 -38.67 -6.64
N CYS A 20 -19.74 -39.61 -7.58
CA CYS A 20 -21.03 -40.00 -8.12
C CYS A 20 -21.67 -41.08 -7.24
N GLY A 21 -22.87 -40.84 -6.71
CA GLY A 21 -23.78 -41.91 -6.30
C GLY A 21 -24.63 -41.60 -5.07
N GLY A 22 -25.90 -41.24 -5.29
CA GLY A 22 -26.90 -41.18 -4.24
C GLY A 22 -27.26 -42.56 -3.69
N GLY A 23 -27.42 -42.64 -2.37
CA GLY A 23 -27.92 -43.81 -1.66
C GLY A 23 -28.26 -43.44 -0.23
N THR A 24 -29.51 -43.69 0.15
CA THR A 24 -30.12 -43.39 1.46
C THR A 24 -29.36 -44.00 2.63
N ALA A 25 -29.25 -43.21 3.70
CA ALA A 25 -28.65 -43.55 4.98
C ALA A 25 -29.21 -44.86 5.57
N ASP A 26 -28.30 -45.76 5.94
CA ASP A 26 -28.53 -46.74 7.00
C ASP A 26 -27.29 -46.76 7.91
N THR A 27 -27.49 -46.36 9.16
CA THR A 27 -26.47 -46.31 10.20
C THR A 27 -26.17 -47.71 10.71
N THR A 28 -24.97 -48.21 10.44
CA THR A 28 -24.05 -48.97 11.32
C THR A 28 -23.20 -49.93 10.49
N THR A 29 -21.98 -49.53 10.16
CA THR A 29 -20.85 -50.44 9.97
C THR A 29 -19.57 -49.66 10.22
N ASP A 30 -18.77 -50.18 11.14
CA ASP A 30 -17.35 -49.89 11.31
C ASP A 30 -16.65 -50.18 9.98
N SER A 31 -16.50 -49.15 9.13
CA SER A 31 -15.80 -49.28 7.86
C SER A 31 -14.33 -49.01 8.12
N GLU A 32 -13.51 -50.07 8.11
CA GLU A 32 -12.06 -49.95 8.04
C GLU A 32 -11.67 -48.96 6.92
N PRO A 33 -10.67 -48.09 7.12
CA PRO A 33 -10.26 -47.14 6.11
C PRO A 33 -9.86 -47.88 4.83
N GLU A 34 -10.48 -47.53 3.69
CA GLU A 34 -10.13 -48.10 2.40
C GLU A 34 -8.77 -47.53 1.98
N VAL A 35 -7.73 -48.35 2.14
CA VAL A 35 -6.37 -48.02 1.72
C VAL A 35 -6.31 -48.21 0.21
N VAL A 36 -6.24 -47.10 -0.53
CA VAL A 36 -6.06 -47.14 -1.98
C VAL A 36 -4.60 -46.85 -2.28
N GLU A 37 -3.85 -47.89 -2.62
CA GLU A 37 -2.50 -47.74 -3.16
C GLU A 37 -2.59 -47.27 -4.62
N LYS A 38 -2.08 -46.08 -4.91
CA LYS A 38 -1.92 -45.59 -6.28
C LYS A 38 -0.45 -45.42 -6.61
N GLU A 39 -0.03 -46.04 -7.71
CA GLU A 39 1.26 -45.76 -8.32
C GLU A 39 1.18 -44.41 -9.04
N VAL A 40 2.00 -43.46 -8.63
CA VAL A 40 2.14 -42.17 -9.30
C VAL A 40 3.49 -42.15 -10.00
N THR A 41 3.45 -41.96 -11.32
CA THR A 41 4.63 -41.82 -12.15
C THR A 41 4.92 -40.34 -12.36
N VAL A 42 6.04 -39.85 -11.84
CA VAL A 42 6.49 -38.47 -12.04
C VAL A 42 7.71 -38.47 -12.94
N VAL A 43 7.70 -37.62 -13.97
CA VAL A 43 8.86 -37.39 -14.84
C VAL A 43 9.60 -36.17 -14.32
N VAL A 44 10.75 -36.39 -13.70
CA VAL A 44 11.61 -35.34 -13.17
C VAL A 44 12.62 -34.96 -14.25
N THR A 45 12.64 -33.69 -14.66
CA THR A 45 13.63 -33.20 -15.63
C THR A 45 14.74 -32.48 -14.89
N GLY A 46 15.97 -32.99 -14.98
CA GLY A 46 17.14 -32.36 -14.37
C GLY A 46 17.56 -31.08 -15.11
N ALA A 47 18.39 -30.25 -14.47
CA ALA A 47 18.89 -28.99 -15.03
C ALA A 47 19.69 -29.14 -16.35
N SER A 48 20.10 -30.35 -16.72
CA SER A 48 20.75 -30.70 -18.00
C SER A 48 19.79 -31.14 -19.11
N GLY A 49 18.48 -31.20 -18.84
CA GLY A 49 17.46 -31.67 -19.79
C GLY A 49 17.28 -33.20 -19.84
N GLU A 50 17.97 -33.98 -18.99
CA GLU A 50 17.72 -35.42 -18.84
C GLU A 50 16.44 -35.67 -18.03
N GLN A 51 15.57 -36.54 -18.55
CA GLN A 51 14.32 -36.94 -17.90
C GLN A 51 14.51 -38.26 -17.16
N GLU A 52 14.24 -38.27 -15.86
CA GLU A 52 14.20 -39.45 -15.02
C GLU A 52 12.75 -39.74 -14.61
N VAL A 53 12.29 -40.97 -14.87
CA VAL A 53 10.95 -41.41 -14.49
C VAL A 53 11.03 -42.05 -13.12
N VAL A 54 10.49 -41.38 -12.10
CA VAL A 54 10.41 -41.89 -10.73
C VAL A 54 8.97 -42.36 -10.49
N THR A 55 8.81 -43.61 -10.09
CA THR A 55 7.51 -44.16 -9.70
C THR A 55 7.50 -44.30 -8.19
N GLU A 56 6.61 -43.55 -7.52
CA GLU A 56 6.36 -43.69 -6.08
C GLU A 56 4.96 -44.25 -5.84
N THR A 57 4.86 -45.16 -4.88
CA THR A 57 3.59 -45.69 -4.39
C THR A 57 3.12 -44.78 -3.26
N ILE A 58 2.03 -44.04 -3.49
CA ILE A 58 1.40 -43.22 -2.45
C ILE A 58 0.22 -44.00 -1.88
N VAL A 59 0.24 -44.17 -0.56
CA VAL A 59 -0.85 -44.78 0.20
C VAL A 59 -1.85 -43.68 0.54
N VAL A 60 -2.98 -43.62 -0.16
CA VAL A 60 -4.04 -42.67 0.15
C VAL A 60 -5.04 -43.35 1.07
N THR A 61 -5.11 -42.88 2.32
CA THR A 61 -6.11 -43.30 3.29
C THR A 61 -7.29 -42.35 3.17
N ALA A 62 -8.46 -42.81 2.73
CA ALA A 62 -9.67 -41.98 2.76
C ALA A 62 -10.08 -41.77 4.23
N THR A 63 -10.00 -40.52 4.73
CA THR A 63 -10.46 -40.20 6.09
C THR A 63 -11.98 -40.15 6.11
N THR A 64 -12.61 -40.83 7.08
CA THR A 64 -14.07 -40.80 7.30
C THR A 64 -14.48 -39.77 8.35
N ASP A 65 -13.53 -39.02 8.91
CA ASP A 65 -13.79 -37.96 9.89
C ASP A 65 -14.04 -36.62 9.18
N PRO A 66 -15.28 -36.09 9.22
CA PRO A 66 -15.62 -34.81 8.60
C PRO A 66 -14.83 -33.62 9.16
N ALA A 67 -14.35 -33.70 10.41
CA ALA A 67 -13.54 -32.63 11.01
C ALA A 67 -12.13 -32.61 10.40
N GLN A 68 -11.50 -33.78 10.26
CA GLN A 68 -10.19 -33.89 9.60
C GLN A 68 -10.28 -33.53 8.12
N ALA A 69 -11.36 -33.90 7.44
CA ALA A 69 -11.57 -33.52 6.04
C ALA A 69 -11.70 -32.00 5.86
N ALA A 70 -12.38 -31.31 6.77
CA ALA A 70 -12.49 -29.85 6.76
C ALA A 70 -11.14 -29.17 7.09
N GLU A 71 -10.36 -29.72 8.02
CA GLU A 71 -8.99 -29.24 8.31
C GLU A 71 -8.06 -29.42 7.10
N ASP A 72 -8.11 -30.58 6.44
CA ASP A 72 -7.29 -30.88 5.25
C ASP A 72 -7.71 -29.98 4.06
N GLU A 73 -9.00 -29.74 3.88
CA GLU A 73 -9.54 -28.83 2.84
C GLU A 73 -9.15 -27.37 3.10
N ALA A 74 -9.22 -26.91 4.36
CA ALA A 74 -8.76 -25.58 4.76
C ALA A 74 -7.23 -25.45 4.57
N ALA A 75 -6.45 -26.47 4.91
CA ALA A 75 -5.01 -26.48 4.70
C ALA A 75 -4.63 -26.46 3.20
N MET A 76 -5.38 -27.17 2.35
CA MET A 76 -5.20 -27.12 0.90
C MET A 76 -5.62 -25.78 0.31
N ALA A 77 -6.73 -25.20 0.75
CA ALA A 77 -7.17 -23.87 0.34
C ALA A 77 -6.12 -22.82 0.72
N GLU A 78 -5.55 -22.91 1.92
CA GLU A 78 -4.46 -22.04 2.37
C GLU A 78 -3.18 -22.24 1.55
N ALA A 79 -2.81 -23.48 1.23
CA ALA A 79 -1.63 -23.79 0.41
C ALA A 79 -1.75 -23.35 -1.06
N ASN A 80 -2.98 -23.20 -1.56
CA ASN A 80 -3.24 -22.78 -2.93
C ASN A 80 -3.28 -21.25 -3.12
N LYS A 81 -3.22 -20.46 -2.04
CA LYS A 81 -3.29 -19.00 -2.14
C LYS A 81 -2.08 -18.41 -2.84
N VAL A 82 -2.29 -17.60 -3.87
CA VAL A 82 -1.23 -16.77 -4.47
C VAL A 82 -0.75 -15.76 -3.44
N THR A 83 0.44 -15.99 -2.89
CA THR A 83 1.01 -15.19 -1.80
C THR A 83 2.18 -14.35 -2.30
N MET A 84 2.20 -13.08 -1.92
CA MET A 84 3.34 -12.18 -2.13
C MET A 84 3.98 -11.83 -0.79
N ASN A 85 5.28 -12.07 -0.66
CA ASN A 85 6.09 -11.78 0.52
C ASN A 85 6.85 -10.47 0.30
N ILE A 86 6.56 -9.46 1.12
CA ILE A 86 7.10 -8.11 0.97
C ILE A 86 7.81 -7.66 2.25
N ASN A 87 8.61 -6.59 2.13
CA ASN A 87 9.17 -5.90 3.27
C ASN A 87 8.50 -4.53 3.44
N HIS A 88 7.82 -4.31 4.56
CA HIS A 88 7.24 -3.02 4.94
C HIS A 88 8.29 -2.01 5.44
N GLY A 89 9.51 -2.48 5.73
CA GLY A 89 10.60 -1.67 6.26
C GLY A 89 10.45 -1.41 7.75
N THR A 90 9.48 -0.58 8.13
CA THR A 90 9.22 -0.19 9.52
C THR A 90 7.82 -0.59 9.98
N GLU A 91 7.60 -0.54 11.29
CA GLU A 91 6.26 -0.48 11.86
C GLU A 91 5.52 0.75 11.32
N PRO A 92 4.28 0.63 10.79
CA PRO A 92 3.46 1.79 10.45
C PRO A 92 3.00 2.50 11.74
N PRO A 93 3.27 3.80 11.90
CA PRO A 93 2.80 4.58 13.04
C PRO A 93 1.28 4.59 13.24
N SER A 94 0.50 4.55 12.16
CA SER A 94 -0.96 4.54 12.23
C SER A 94 -1.58 4.07 10.92
N LEU A 95 -2.59 3.21 10.98
CA LEU A 95 -3.41 2.86 9.80
C LEU A 95 -4.70 3.70 9.71
N ASP A 96 -4.82 4.75 10.51
CA ASP A 96 -5.96 5.66 10.48
C ASP A 96 -5.73 6.71 9.37
N PRO A 97 -6.59 6.79 8.34
CA PRO A 97 -6.40 7.73 7.24
C PRO A 97 -6.29 9.20 7.68
N SER A 98 -6.91 9.59 8.81
CA SER A 98 -6.82 10.96 9.34
C SER A 98 -5.51 11.25 10.07
N ILE A 99 -4.79 10.21 10.55
CA ILE A 99 -3.62 10.36 11.43
C ILE A 99 -2.31 10.02 10.72
N ALA A 100 -2.35 9.13 9.72
CA ALA A 100 -1.17 8.70 8.99
C ALA A 100 -0.43 9.85 8.28
N THR A 101 0.90 9.90 8.44
CA THR A 101 1.76 10.95 7.88
C THR A 101 2.92 10.40 7.04
N ASP A 102 3.18 9.10 7.11
CA ASP A 102 4.32 8.42 6.53
C ASP A 102 3.93 7.45 5.39
N THR A 103 4.91 7.10 4.58
CA THR A 103 4.71 6.24 3.41
C THR A 103 4.32 4.81 3.74
N THR A 104 4.79 4.25 4.85
CA THR A 104 4.52 2.85 5.22
C THR A 104 3.04 2.69 5.57
N SER A 105 2.53 3.58 6.40
CA SER A 105 1.11 3.67 6.74
C SER A 105 0.25 3.86 5.49
N VAL A 106 0.60 4.82 4.63
CA VAL A 106 -0.16 5.12 3.41
C VAL A 106 -0.18 3.96 2.43
N ASN A 107 0.92 3.21 2.29
CA ASN A 107 0.95 2.02 1.45
C ASN A 107 -0.05 0.95 1.92
N ILE A 108 -0.24 0.81 3.24
CA ILE A 108 -1.22 -0.14 3.78
C ILE A 108 -2.64 0.42 3.61
N ILE A 109 -2.86 1.69 3.96
CA ILE A 109 -4.16 2.38 3.84
C ILE A 109 -4.69 2.33 2.41
N THR A 110 -3.84 2.56 1.41
CA THR A 110 -4.22 2.53 -0.02
C THR A 110 -4.60 1.13 -0.51
N ASN A 111 -4.23 0.07 0.21
CA ASN A 111 -4.68 -1.30 -0.05
C ASN A 111 -5.97 -1.65 0.70
N THR A 112 -6.23 -1.02 1.85
CA THR A 112 -7.34 -1.38 2.76
C THR A 112 -8.52 -0.41 2.74
N PHE A 113 -8.37 0.77 2.15
CA PHE A 113 -9.42 1.77 2.02
C PHE A 113 -9.50 2.33 0.60
N VAL A 114 -10.69 2.75 0.20
CA VAL A 114 -10.94 3.33 -1.11
C VAL A 114 -11.07 4.87 -1.05
N GLY A 115 -10.51 5.55 -2.05
CA GLY A 115 -10.63 6.98 -2.30
C GLY A 115 -11.55 7.30 -3.48
N LEU A 116 -11.95 8.56 -3.64
CA LEU A 116 -12.83 8.98 -4.74
C LEU A 116 -12.15 8.80 -6.11
N THR A 117 -10.87 9.17 -6.16
CA THR A 117 -10.02 9.08 -7.36
C THR A 117 -8.71 8.37 -7.01
N ARG A 118 -7.94 8.02 -8.04
CA ARG A 118 -6.57 7.52 -7.90
C ARG A 118 -5.70 7.99 -9.07
N PHE A 119 -4.40 7.76 -9.00
CA PHE A 119 -3.51 7.91 -10.15
C PHE A 119 -3.42 6.60 -10.93
N ASN A 120 -3.50 6.68 -12.25
CA ASN A 120 -3.26 5.54 -13.13
C ASN A 120 -1.76 5.33 -13.42
N GLN A 121 -1.43 4.38 -14.29
CA GLN A 121 -0.04 4.06 -14.63
C GLN A 121 0.69 5.20 -15.37
N GLU A 122 -0.08 6.08 -16.02
CA GLU A 122 0.39 7.29 -16.69
C GLU A 122 0.49 8.51 -15.76
N ALA A 123 0.17 8.34 -14.48
CA ALA A 123 0.08 9.39 -13.46
C ALA A 123 -1.01 10.46 -13.73
N ASP A 124 -2.02 10.10 -14.51
CA ASP A 124 -3.25 10.89 -14.64
C ASP A 124 -4.24 10.54 -13.53
N VAL A 125 -5.02 11.53 -13.09
CA VAL A 125 -6.10 11.30 -12.12
C VAL A 125 -7.26 10.60 -12.81
N GLU A 126 -7.67 9.46 -12.29
CA GLU A 126 -8.80 8.68 -12.78
C GLU A 126 -9.85 8.41 -11.67
N PRO A 127 -11.10 8.10 -12.04
CA PRO A 127 -12.12 7.68 -11.08
C PRO A 127 -11.73 6.38 -10.35
N TRP A 128 -12.12 6.24 -9.08
CA TRP A 128 -11.91 5.01 -8.29
C TRP A 128 -13.20 4.56 -7.57
N ALA A 129 -13.50 5.09 -6.38
CA ALA A 129 -14.84 4.94 -5.77
C ALA A 129 -15.89 5.81 -6.49
N ALA A 130 -15.45 6.93 -7.08
CA ALA A 130 -16.26 7.66 -8.04
C ALA A 130 -16.22 6.95 -9.41
N THR A 131 -17.31 7.03 -10.16
CA THR A 131 -17.41 6.63 -11.57
C THR A 131 -17.09 7.79 -12.51
N ASP A 132 -17.48 9.00 -12.13
CA ASP A 132 -17.17 10.25 -12.81
C ASP A 132 -17.32 11.45 -11.85
N TRP A 133 -16.95 12.63 -12.34
CA TRP A 133 -17.29 13.89 -11.69
C TRP A 133 -17.60 14.98 -12.71
N THR A 134 -18.40 15.96 -12.29
CA THR A 134 -18.65 17.20 -13.03
C THR A 134 -18.11 18.40 -12.28
N VAL A 135 -17.86 19.50 -13.01
CA VAL A 135 -17.35 20.76 -12.44
C VAL A 135 -18.33 21.88 -12.75
N SER A 136 -18.65 22.71 -11.76
CA SER A 136 -19.49 23.89 -11.91
C SER A 136 -18.90 24.92 -12.88
N GLU A 137 -19.74 25.83 -13.40
CA GLU A 137 -19.31 26.87 -14.35
C GLU A 137 -18.22 27.81 -13.79
N ASP A 138 -18.23 28.04 -12.47
CA ASP A 138 -17.23 28.85 -11.78
C ASP A 138 -15.95 28.06 -11.42
N GLY A 139 -15.91 26.76 -11.70
CA GLY A 139 -14.77 25.88 -11.47
C GLY A 139 -14.55 25.46 -10.02
N ARG A 140 -15.45 25.81 -9.09
CA ARG A 140 -15.24 25.62 -7.64
C ARG A 140 -15.87 24.36 -7.07
N THR A 141 -17.01 23.94 -7.60
CA THR A 141 -17.76 22.78 -7.09
C THR A 141 -17.55 21.58 -8.00
N TYR A 142 -17.09 20.49 -7.40
CA TYR A 142 -16.92 19.19 -8.01
C TYR A 142 -17.99 18.25 -7.46
N THR A 143 -18.82 17.70 -8.35
CA THR A 143 -19.85 16.71 -7.98
C THR A 143 -19.37 15.33 -8.41
N PHE A 144 -19.04 14.48 -7.45
CA PHE A 144 -18.61 13.09 -7.68
C PHE A 144 -19.82 12.15 -7.64
N LYS A 145 -19.91 11.26 -8.64
CA LYS A 145 -20.89 10.17 -8.66
C LYS A 145 -20.22 8.89 -8.24
N LEU A 146 -20.66 8.31 -7.12
CA LEU A 146 -20.10 7.08 -6.57
C LEU A 146 -20.65 5.86 -7.27
N ARG A 147 -19.90 4.77 -7.20
CA ARG A 147 -20.40 3.44 -7.52
C ARG A 147 -21.47 3.01 -6.51
N ASP A 148 -22.35 2.10 -6.92
CA ASP A 148 -23.42 1.53 -6.09
C ASP A 148 -23.07 0.15 -5.50
N ASP A 149 -21.86 -0.36 -5.77
CA ASP A 149 -21.33 -1.66 -5.36
C ASP A 149 -20.19 -1.55 -4.33
N LEU A 150 -20.13 -0.44 -3.59
CA LEU A 150 -19.13 -0.22 -2.53
C LEU A 150 -19.62 -0.77 -1.20
N SER A 151 -18.78 -1.53 -0.51
CA SER A 151 -19.10 -2.14 0.78
C SER A 151 -17.98 -1.96 1.80
N TRP A 152 -18.38 -1.77 3.04
CA TRP A 152 -17.52 -1.94 4.21
C TRP A 152 -17.50 -3.42 4.60
N VAL A 153 -16.30 -3.98 4.80
CA VAL A 153 -16.11 -5.37 5.19
C VAL A 153 -15.35 -5.50 6.50
N TYR A 154 -15.71 -6.51 7.27
CA TYR A 154 -15.03 -6.91 8.49
C TYR A 154 -14.46 -8.32 8.32
N ARG A 155 -13.22 -8.53 8.75
CA ARG A 155 -12.63 -9.86 8.86
C ARG A 155 -12.73 -10.38 10.29
N ASN A 156 -13.45 -11.47 10.47
CA ASN A 156 -13.51 -12.16 11.76
C ASN A 156 -12.14 -12.81 12.07
N PRO A 157 -11.44 -12.41 13.14
CA PRO A 157 -10.10 -12.94 13.43
C PRO A 157 -10.11 -14.40 13.89
N SER A 158 -11.27 -14.93 14.32
CA SER A 158 -11.39 -16.32 14.79
C SER A 158 -11.72 -17.30 13.66
N THR A 159 -12.56 -16.89 12.70
CA THR A 159 -12.96 -17.76 11.57
C THR A 159 -12.18 -17.47 10.29
N GLY A 160 -11.61 -16.26 10.17
CA GLY A 160 -10.98 -15.78 8.93
C GLY A 160 -11.98 -15.34 7.86
N GLU A 161 -13.28 -15.44 8.13
CA GLU A 161 -14.33 -15.03 7.19
C GLU A 161 -14.36 -13.51 7.05
N ILE A 162 -14.62 -13.06 5.82
CA ILE A 162 -14.81 -11.66 5.48
C ILE A 162 -16.29 -11.46 5.20
N GLU A 163 -16.92 -10.56 5.95
CA GLU A 163 -18.35 -10.30 5.90
C GLU A 163 -18.61 -8.84 5.56
N GLU A 164 -19.65 -8.60 4.75
CA GLU A 164 -20.16 -7.25 4.53
C GLU A 164 -20.81 -6.73 5.82
N VAL A 165 -20.37 -5.55 6.25
CA VAL A 165 -20.96 -4.83 7.39
C VAL A 165 -22.15 -4.00 6.92
N ARG A 166 -21.92 -3.15 5.90
CA ARG A 166 -22.94 -2.32 5.23
C ARG A 166 -22.39 -1.74 3.92
N PRO A 167 -23.25 -1.20 3.05
CA PRO A 167 -22.82 -0.38 1.93
C PRO A 167 -22.00 0.84 2.39
N LEU A 168 -21.01 1.20 1.58
CA LEU A 168 -20.24 2.44 1.71
C LEU A 168 -20.90 3.53 0.86
N THR A 169 -21.13 4.70 1.44
CA THR A 169 -21.91 5.79 0.84
C THR A 169 -21.15 7.11 0.82
N ALA A 170 -21.69 8.13 0.13
CA ALA A 170 -21.14 9.49 0.14
C ALA A 170 -21.04 10.08 1.56
N ALA A 171 -21.90 9.67 2.49
CA ALA A 171 -21.84 10.11 3.88
C ALA A 171 -20.54 9.66 4.58
N ASP A 172 -19.96 8.53 4.17
CA ASP A 172 -18.70 8.03 4.75
C ASP A 172 -17.49 8.87 4.30
N PHE A 173 -17.52 9.39 3.07
CA PHE A 173 -16.54 10.34 2.58
C PHE A 173 -16.69 11.70 3.26
N GLU A 174 -17.93 12.21 3.38
CA GLU A 174 -18.20 13.45 4.12
C GLU A 174 -17.70 13.35 5.56
N TYR A 175 -18.02 12.25 6.25
CA TYR A 175 -17.52 11.98 7.61
C TYR A 175 -16.00 11.92 7.66
N GLY A 176 -15.34 11.14 6.78
CA GLY A 176 -13.87 10.98 6.79
C GLY A 176 -13.13 12.31 6.56
N ILE A 177 -13.61 13.12 5.62
CA ILE A 177 -13.02 14.43 5.32
C ILE A 177 -13.23 15.39 6.50
N LYS A 178 -14.45 15.47 7.06
CA LYS A 178 -14.74 16.31 8.22
C LYS A 178 -13.97 15.84 9.46
N ARG A 179 -13.85 14.54 9.68
CA ARG A 179 -13.04 13.98 10.79
C ARG A 179 -11.58 14.38 10.66
N THR A 180 -10.98 14.28 9.47
CA THR A 180 -9.61 14.75 9.22
C THR A 180 -9.45 16.23 9.54
N LEU A 181 -10.45 17.05 9.20
CA LEU A 181 -10.47 18.48 9.51
C LEU A 181 -10.81 18.79 10.97
N ASN A 182 -11.38 17.87 11.74
CA ASN A 182 -11.82 18.16 13.10
C ASN A 182 -10.60 18.48 14.00
N PRO A 183 -10.58 19.64 14.69
CA PRO A 183 -9.47 20.03 15.59
C PRO A 183 -9.17 19.01 16.70
N GLU A 184 -10.15 18.23 17.15
CA GLU A 184 -9.94 17.17 18.16
C GLU A 184 -9.22 15.94 17.58
N THR A 185 -9.34 15.68 16.28
CA THR A 185 -8.60 14.60 15.59
C THR A 185 -7.11 14.96 15.46
N ALA A 186 -6.79 16.26 15.44
CA ALA A 186 -5.42 16.79 15.39
C ALA A 186 -4.58 16.20 14.24
N SER A 187 -5.18 16.08 13.05
CA SER A 187 -4.48 15.59 11.86
C SER A 187 -3.36 16.55 11.42
N ASP A 188 -2.13 16.04 11.37
CA ASP A 188 -0.97 16.77 10.84
C ASP A 188 -1.10 17.11 9.34
N TYR A 189 -1.98 16.41 8.61
CA TYR A 189 -2.24 16.63 7.18
C TYR A 189 -3.49 17.46 6.89
N ALA A 190 -4.26 17.90 7.91
CA ALA A 190 -5.49 18.68 7.72
C ALA A 190 -5.29 19.92 6.82
N TYR A 191 -4.11 20.54 6.87
CA TYR A 191 -3.77 21.72 6.07
C TYR A 191 -3.89 21.49 4.55
N VAL A 192 -3.72 20.25 4.07
CA VAL A 192 -3.88 19.91 2.65
C VAL A 192 -5.31 20.15 2.18
N LEU A 193 -6.28 19.99 3.10
CA LEU A 193 -7.70 20.14 2.83
C LEU A 193 -8.20 21.58 2.97
N TYR A 194 -7.35 22.54 3.36
CA TYR A 194 -7.75 23.95 3.49
C TYR A 194 -8.16 24.62 2.18
N ALA A 195 -7.88 23.97 1.04
CA ALA A 195 -8.39 24.41 -0.24
C ALA A 195 -9.93 24.21 -0.37
N ILE A 196 -10.53 23.34 0.46
CA ILE A 196 -11.98 23.16 0.57
C ILE A 196 -12.59 24.37 1.29
N ASP A 197 -13.72 24.87 0.80
CA ASP A 197 -14.40 26.02 1.40
C ASP A 197 -14.77 25.72 2.86
N GLY A 198 -14.51 26.67 3.77
CA GLY A 198 -14.76 26.51 5.21
C GLY A 198 -13.80 25.58 5.97
N ALA A 199 -12.92 24.82 5.31
CA ALA A 199 -12.11 23.79 5.95
C ALA A 199 -11.07 24.33 6.96
N GLU A 200 -10.33 25.39 6.61
CA GLU A 200 -9.38 26.03 7.54
C GLU A 200 -10.10 26.63 8.76
N ALA A 201 -11.27 27.24 8.54
CA ALA A 201 -12.08 27.81 9.61
C ALA A 201 -12.54 26.73 10.59
N TYR A 202 -12.96 25.55 10.09
CA TYR A 202 -13.33 24.43 10.93
C TYR A 202 -12.14 23.83 11.69
N ASN A 203 -11.04 23.56 10.99
CA ASN A 203 -9.86 22.94 11.62
C ASN A 203 -9.18 23.81 12.69
N THR A 204 -9.39 25.13 12.63
CA THR A 204 -8.85 26.08 13.61
C THR A 204 -9.90 26.57 14.62
N ALA A 205 -11.14 26.09 14.54
CA ALA A 205 -12.20 26.45 15.47
C ALA A 205 -11.95 25.87 16.88
N ASP A 206 -12.50 26.54 17.89
CA ASP A 206 -12.55 26.01 19.25
C ASP A 206 -13.69 24.98 19.36
N PRO A 207 -13.41 23.69 19.64
CA PRO A 207 -14.45 22.66 19.81
C PRO A 207 -15.50 23.02 20.87
N ALA A 208 -15.17 23.91 21.82
CA ALA A 208 -16.07 24.34 22.88
C ALA A 208 -16.93 25.56 22.50
N ALA A 209 -16.78 26.13 21.30
CA ALA A 209 -17.55 27.28 20.85
C ALA A 209 -19.02 26.91 20.58
N GLU A 210 -19.95 27.83 20.90
CA GLU A 210 -21.39 27.61 20.70
C GLU A 210 -21.76 27.42 19.22
N ASP A 211 -20.98 27.98 18.31
CA ASP A 211 -21.14 27.91 16.86
C ASP A 211 -20.30 26.82 16.18
N PHE A 212 -19.62 25.94 16.94
CA PHE A 212 -18.75 24.90 16.37
C PHE A 212 -19.46 24.01 15.35
N ALA A 213 -20.69 23.59 15.66
CA ALA A 213 -21.51 22.77 14.75
C ALA A 213 -21.92 23.53 13.47
N ASP A 214 -22.13 24.86 13.56
CA ASP A 214 -22.43 25.68 12.39
C ASP A 214 -21.18 25.83 11.49
N VAL A 215 -19.98 25.93 12.09
CA VAL A 215 -18.71 25.97 11.37
C VAL A 215 -18.43 24.64 10.66
N GLU A 216 -18.67 23.51 11.33
CA GLU A 216 -18.56 22.17 10.74
C GLU A 216 -19.53 22.00 9.56
N ALA A 217 -20.78 22.41 9.73
CA ALA A 217 -21.80 22.32 8.68
C ALA A 217 -21.50 23.22 7.47
N ALA A 218 -20.68 24.27 7.65
CA ALA A 218 -20.26 25.17 6.58
C ALA A 218 -19.07 24.65 5.76
N VAL A 219 -18.43 23.55 6.16
CA VAL A 219 -17.38 22.91 5.36
C VAL A 219 -17.97 22.46 4.03
N GLY A 220 -17.32 22.82 2.92
CA GLY A 220 -17.75 22.59 1.55
C GLY A 220 -17.67 21.14 1.09
N VAL A 221 -18.16 20.19 1.90
CA VAL A 221 -18.30 18.77 1.57
C VAL A 221 -19.68 18.33 2.01
N THR A 222 -20.47 17.79 1.08
CA THR A 222 -21.86 17.41 1.33
C THR A 222 -22.22 16.15 0.57
N ALA A 223 -22.65 15.13 1.29
CA ALA A 223 -23.35 13.98 0.72
C ALA A 223 -24.77 14.41 0.34
N VAL A 224 -25.01 14.60 -0.96
CA VAL A 224 -26.32 15.00 -1.49
C VAL A 224 -27.31 13.85 -1.39
N ASP A 225 -26.82 12.64 -1.65
CA ASP A 225 -27.49 11.36 -1.47
C ASP A 225 -26.43 10.26 -1.30
N ASP A 226 -26.84 9.00 -1.12
CA ASP A 226 -25.96 7.86 -0.87
C ASP A 226 -24.83 7.70 -1.90
N THR A 227 -25.02 8.20 -3.13
CA THR A 227 -24.11 8.01 -4.27
C THR A 227 -23.60 9.32 -4.86
N THR A 228 -23.82 10.45 -4.20
CA THR A 228 -23.45 11.77 -4.73
C THR A 228 -22.77 12.61 -3.66
N LEU A 229 -21.53 13.01 -3.92
CA LEU A 229 -20.76 13.89 -3.05
C LEU A 229 -20.43 15.20 -3.77
N ASP A 230 -20.84 16.32 -3.21
CA ASP A 230 -20.41 17.65 -3.65
C ASP A 230 -19.23 18.12 -2.80
N VAL A 231 -18.16 18.58 -3.46
CA VAL A 231 -17.00 19.21 -2.83
C VAL A 231 -16.79 20.58 -3.44
N THR A 232 -16.83 21.63 -2.62
CA THR A 232 -16.64 23.02 -3.04
C THR A 232 -15.32 23.56 -2.52
N PHE A 233 -14.50 24.07 -3.42
CA PHE A 233 -13.20 24.67 -3.11
C PHE A 233 -13.28 26.19 -2.96
N VAL A 234 -12.32 26.79 -2.25
CA VAL A 234 -12.20 28.25 -2.07
C VAL A 234 -11.99 28.95 -3.42
N ASP A 235 -11.15 28.38 -4.28
CA ASP A 235 -10.79 28.88 -5.61
C ASP A 235 -11.02 27.81 -6.69
N PRO A 236 -11.13 28.18 -7.99
CA PRO A 236 -11.19 27.19 -9.07
C PRO A 236 -9.84 26.49 -9.24
N ILE A 237 -9.69 25.32 -8.61
CA ILE A 237 -8.43 24.56 -8.60
C ILE A 237 -8.49 23.32 -9.50
N GLY A 238 -7.66 23.30 -10.55
CA GLY A 238 -7.62 22.16 -11.49
C GLY A 238 -7.13 20.84 -10.88
N TYR A 239 -6.42 20.90 -9.75
CA TYR A 239 -5.91 19.73 -9.04
C TYR A 239 -6.86 19.20 -7.95
N GLY A 240 -8.08 19.74 -7.82
CA GLY A 240 -9.08 19.29 -6.84
C GLY A 240 -9.30 17.77 -6.82
N PRO A 241 -9.50 17.11 -7.98
CA PRO A 241 -9.62 15.66 -8.06
C PRO A 241 -8.39 14.89 -7.56
N ALA A 242 -7.18 15.44 -7.68
CA ALA A 242 -5.98 14.80 -7.15
C ALA A 242 -5.96 14.82 -5.61
N ILE A 243 -6.42 15.92 -4.99
CA ILE A 243 -6.55 16.01 -3.52
C ILE A 243 -7.58 15.00 -3.02
N MET A 244 -8.68 14.81 -3.75
CA MET A 244 -9.73 13.84 -3.42
C MET A 244 -9.32 12.36 -3.62
N GLY A 245 -8.11 12.13 -4.15
CA GLY A 245 -7.48 10.81 -4.22
C GLY A 245 -6.42 10.58 -3.14
N MET A 246 -6.19 11.54 -2.24
CA MET A 246 -5.25 11.37 -1.14
C MET A 246 -5.90 10.60 0.02
N TRP A 247 -5.12 9.77 0.72
CA TRP A 247 -5.59 8.91 1.81
C TRP A 247 -6.40 9.64 2.89
N ILE A 248 -6.03 10.89 3.20
CA ILE A 248 -6.72 11.74 4.17
C ILE A 248 -8.17 12.12 3.78
N THR A 249 -8.58 11.83 2.54
CA THR A 249 -9.94 12.07 2.03
C THR A 249 -10.76 10.80 1.86
N TYR A 250 -10.20 9.65 2.21
CA TYR A 250 -10.88 8.37 2.05
C TYR A 250 -12.09 8.29 2.97
N ALA A 251 -13.08 7.50 2.54
CA ALA A 251 -14.22 7.16 3.38
C ALA A 251 -13.74 6.51 4.69
N GLN A 252 -14.41 6.79 5.81
CA GLN A 252 -14.04 6.24 7.12
C GLN A 252 -15.27 5.65 7.83
N PRO A 253 -15.14 4.49 8.51
CA PRO A 253 -16.26 3.81 9.16
C PRO A 253 -16.55 4.43 10.53
N ALA A 254 -17.43 5.42 10.56
CA ALA A 254 -17.76 6.19 11.76
C ALA A 254 -18.12 5.31 12.97
N GLU A 255 -18.93 4.27 12.75
CA GLU A 255 -19.41 3.39 13.80
C GLU A 255 -18.27 2.58 14.43
N THR A 256 -17.32 2.11 13.61
CA THR A 256 -16.13 1.37 14.09
C THR A 256 -15.19 2.30 14.87
N ILE A 257 -15.02 3.53 14.40
CA ILE A 257 -14.18 4.53 15.07
C ILE A 257 -14.78 4.90 16.43
N GLU A 258 -16.09 5.15 16.48
CA GLU A 258 -16.81 5.46 17.72
C GLU A 258 -16.75 4.32 18.75
N GLU A 259 -16.87 3.07 18.29
CA GLU A 259 -16.82 1.89 19.17
C GLU A 259 -15.44 1.68 19.77
N TRP A 260 -14.38 1.80 18.97
CA TRP A 260 -13.04 1.36 19.34
C TRP A 260 -12.04 2.48 19.66
N GLY A 261 -12.39 3.74 19.38
CA GLY A 261 -11.54 4.91 19.59
C GLY A 261 -10.19 4.73 18.87
N GLU A 262 -9.09 5.10 19.52
CA GLU A 262 -7.73 5.00 18.96
C GLU A 262 -7.35 3.58 18.49
N GLY A 263 -7.98 2.54 19.04
CA GLY A 263 -7.69 1.14 18.70
C GLY A 263 -8.51 0.58 17.54
N TRP A 264 -9.25 1.42 16.80
CA TRP A 264 -10.16 0.96 15.74
C TRP A 264 -9.44 0.31 14.56
N THR A 265 -8.17 0.65 14.32
CA THR A 265 -7.37 0.12 13.21
C THR A 265 -6.68 -1.21 13.50
N GLU A 266 -6.82 -1.74 14.71
CA GLU A 266 -6.20 -3.00 15.09
C GLU A 266 -6.77 -4.19 14.31
N ALA A 267 -5.95 -5.21 14.11
CA ALA A 267 -6.40 -6.46 13.49
C ALA A 267 -7.56 -7.07 14.30
N GLY A 268 -8.64 -7.43 13.60
CA GLY A 268 -9.87 -7.94 14.21
C GLY A 268 -10.81 -6.86 14.76
N ARG A 269 -10.52 -5.57 14.56
CA ARG A 269 -11.45 -4.45 14.81
C ARG A 269 -11.70 -3.62 13.57
N ILE A 270 -10.65 -3.40 12.76
CA ILE A 270 -10.72 -2.57 11.58
C ILE A 270 -11.79 -3.05 10.59
N VAL A 271 -12.54 -2.10 10.06
CA VAL A 271 -13.48 -2.28 8.95
C VAL A 271 -12.88 -1.56 7.75
N THR A 272 -12.86 -2.26 6.61
CA THR A 272 -12.08 -1.88 5.42
C THR A 272 -12.97 -1.84 4.18
N SER A 273 -12.53 -1.15 3.14
CA SER A 273 -13.29 -0.99 1.88
C SER A 273 -12.43 -1.19 0.62
N GLY A 274 -11.12 -1.38 0.80
CA GLY A 274 -10.16 -1.58 -0.29
C GLY A 274 -10.09 -3.01 -0.80
N ALA A 275 -9.09 -3.26 -1.65
CA ALA A 275 -8.79 -4.55 -2.27
C ALA A 275 -8.38 -5.62 -1.26
N TYR A 276 -7.92 -5.22 -0.08
CA TYR A 276 -7.51 -6.12 1.00
C TYR A 276 -8.11 -5.70 2.34
N THR A 277 -8.17 -6.65 3.27
CA THR A 277 -8.42 -6.41 4.69
C THR A 277 -7.19 -6.77 5.51
N LEU A 278 -7.05 -6.18 6.69
CA LEU A 278 -6.00 -6.52 7.64
C LEU A 278 -6.24 -7.93 8.20
N GLU A 279 -5.29 -8.83 7.95
CA GLU A 279 -5.34 -10.21 8.47
C GLU A 279 -4.62 -10.35 9.81
N LEU A 280 -3.43 -9.74 9.89
CA LEU A 280 -2.54 -9.84 11.05
C LEU A 280 -1.79 -8.52 11.20
N TRP A 281 -1.60 -8.10 12.44
CA TRP A 281 -0.64 -7.06 12.77
C TRP A 281 0.05 -7.42 14.09
N ASN A 282 1.27 -7.96 13.95
CA ASN A 282 2.17 -8.21 15.06
C ASN A 282 3.14 -7.03 15.13
N HIS A 283 2.82 -6.02 15.95
CA HIS A 283 3.58 -4.77 16.02
C HIS A 283 5.09 -5.00 16.11
N ASN A 284 5.84 -4.28 15.27
CA ASN A 284 7.30 -4.34 15.12
C ASN A 284 7.85 -5.67 14.55
N ALA A 285 7.01 -6.53 13.99
CA ALA A 285 7.43 -7.80 13.40
C ALA A 285 6.86 -8.02 11.99
N GLU A 286 5.53 -8.09 11.86
CA GLU A 286 4.86 -8.43 10.61
C GLU A 286 3.44 -7.86 10.53
N LEU A 287 2.99 -7.61 9.31
CA LEU A 287 1.65 -7.17 8.97
C LEU A 287 1.21 -7.83 7.68
N ASP A 288 0.13 -8.61 7.76
CA ASP A 288 -0.41 -9.36 6.63
C ASP A 288 -1.75 -8.78 6.19
N LEU A 289 -1.94 -8.77 4.87
CA LEU A 289 -3.18 -8.40 4.22
C LEU A 289 -3.75 -9.60 3.47
N ILE A 290 -5.07 -9.75 3.48
CA ILE A 290 -5.78 -10.81 2.75
C ILE A 290 -6.80 -10.17 1.82
N LYS A 291 -6.93 -10.70 0.61
CA LYS A 291 -7.83 -10.18 -0.43
C LYS A 291 -9.25 -10.04 0.11
N ASN A 292 -9.87 -8.89 -0.16
CA ASN A 292 -11.28 -8.64 0.05
C ASN A 292 -12.09 -9.16 -1.16
N PRO A 293 -12.85 -10.26 -1.04
CA PRO A 293 -13.63 -10.80 -2.15
C PRO A 293 -14.83 -9.92 -2.54
N MET A 294 -15.21 -8.93 -1.73
CA MET A 294 -16.31 -8.00 -1.98
C MET A 294 -15.84 -6.65 -2.51
N TYR A 295 -14.54 -6.49 -2.75
CA TYR A 295 -14.03 -5.31 -3.44
C TYR A 295 -14.59 -5.27 -4.88
N PHE A 296 -15.03 -4.10 -5.35
CA PHE A 296 -15.74 -3.96 -6.63
C PHE A 296 -14.90 -4.36 -7.88
N GLU A 297 -13.58 -4.43 -7.74
CA GLU A 297 -12.62 -4.90 -8.75
C GLU A 297 -11.93 -6.21 -8.30
N ALA A 298 -12.56 -7.00 -7.41
CA ALA A 298 -11.95 -8.21 -6.84
C ALA A 298 -11.49 -9.24 -7.88
N ASP A 299 -12.16 -9.35 -9.03
CA ASP A 299 -11.78 -10.26 -10.11
C ASP A 299 -10.42 -9.90 -10.73
N ASP A 300 -10.01 -8.63 -10.68
CA ASP A 300 -8.73 -8.15 -11.18
C ASP A 300 -7.60 -8.28 -10.14
N VAL A 301 -7.94 -8.52 -8.87
CA VAL A 301 -6.96 -8.72 -7.79
C VAL A 301 -6.45 -10.17 -7.78
N GLN A 302 -5.28 -10.41 -8.35
CA GLN A 302 -4.72 -11.77 -8.50
C GLN A 302 -3.94 -12.28 -7.26
N ILE A 303 -3.43 -11.37 -6.43
CA ILE A 303 -2.72 -11.73 -5.21
C ILE A 303 -3.74 -11.94 -4.11
N GLU A 304 -3.78 -13.14 -3.54
CA GLU A 304 -4.77 -13.51 -2.53
C GLU A 304 -4.31 -13.11 -1.13
N ARG A 305 -2.99 -13.15 -0.87
CA ARG A 305 -2.40 -12.79 0.41
C ARG A 305 -1.10 -12.01 0.24
N ILE A 306 -0.93 -10.96 1.01
CA ILE A 306 0.33 -10.22 1.14
C ILE A 306 0.86 -10.50 2.54
N LYS A 307 2.04 -11.12 2.62
CA LYS A 307 2.76 -11.32 3.87
C LYS A 307 3.87 -10.29 3.99
N GLY A 308 3.83 -9.48 5.03
CA GLY A 308 4.72 -8.33 5.14
C GLY A 308 5.60 -8.39 6.38
N ALA A 309 6.91 -8.57 6.20
CA ALA A 309 7.87 -8.47 7.30
C ALA A 309 8.32 -7.02 7.52
N MET A 310 8.71 -6.66 8.74
CA MET A 310 9.28 -5.35 9.07
C MET A 310 10.79 -5.46 9.24
N ILE A 311 11.54 -5.23 8.16
CA ILE A 311 13.00 -5.37 8.12
C ILE A 311 13.64 -4.04 7.72
N THR A 312 14.29 -3.38 8.68
CA THR A 312 14.97 -2.10 8.46
C THR A 312 16.34 -2.23 7.81
N GLU A 313 17.02 -3.36 8.03
CA GLU A 313 18.37 -3.58 7.52
C GLU A 313 18.33 -4.09 6.07
N GLU A 314 18.66 -3.22 5.11
CA GLU A 314 18.60 -3.53 3.67
C GLU A 314 19.37 -4.80 3.29
N SER A 315 20.53 -5.05 3.90
CA SER A 315 21.33 -6.26 3.66
C SER A 315 20.63 -7.55 4.11
N THR A 316 19.82 -7.48 5.17
CA THR A 316 19.02 -8.62 5.65
C THR A 316 17.86 -8.87 4.69
N ALA A 317 17.17 -7.81 4.25
CA ALA A 317 16.12 -7.92 3.25
C ALA A 317 16.65 -8.48 1.92
N MET A 318 17.81 -8.01 1.44
CA MET A 318 18.46 -8.55 0.23
C MET A 318 18.81 -10.04 0.37
N SER A 319 19.32 -10.46 1.54
CA SER A 319 19.62 -11.88 1.80
C SER A 319 18.36 -12.76 1.81
N LEU A 320 17.23 -12.22 2.29
CA LEU A 320 15.95 -12.91 2.26
C LEU A 320 15.40 -13.00 0.84
N TYR A 321 15.52 -11.94 0.03
CA TYR A 321 15.16 -11.97 -1.38
C TYR A 321 15.96 -13.04 -2.15
N GLU A 322 17.29 -13.05 -2.02
CA GLU A 322 18.16 -14.04 -2.69
C GLU A 322 17.90 -15.49 -2.25
N SER A 323 17.32 -15.68 -1.05
CA SER A 323 16.93 -17.01 -0.55
C SER A 323 15.46 -17.37 -0.82
N GLY A 324 14.72 -16.51 -1.52
CA GLY A 324 13.30 -16.71 -1.87
C GLY A 324 12.33 -16.46 -0.71
N GLY A 325 12.76 -15.80 0.37
CA GLY A 325 11.90 -15.40 1.49
C GLY A 325 11.18 -14.07 1.29
N LEU A 326 11.59 -13.27 0.30
CA LEU A 326 10.90 -12.06 -0.15
C LEU A 326 10.76 -12.11 -1.67
N ASP A 327 9.61 -11.69 -2.18
CA ASP A 327 9.34 -11.57 -3.62
C ASP A 327 9.71 -10.17 -4.15
N ILE A 328 9.81 -9.19 -3.26
CA ILE A 328 10.22 -7.82 -3.58
C ILE A 328 11.02 -7.21 -2.43
N THR A 329 12.09 -6.50 -2.76
CA THR A 329 12.85 -5.66 -1.83
C THR A 329 13.52 -4.50 -2.58
N GLY A 330 13.88 -3.45 -1.86
CA GLY A 330 14.78 -2.42 -2.37
C GLY A 330 16.19 -2.99 -2.57
N ALA A 331 16.86 -2.56 -3.64
CA ALA A 331 18.25 -2.88 -3.90
C ALA A 331 19.18 -1.99 -3.04
N PRO A 332 19.99 -2.57 -2.12
CA PRO A 332 20.90 -1.78 -1.30
C PRO A 332 21.91 -1.03 -2.17
N SER A 333 22.12 0.26 -1.92
CA SER A 333 23.01 1.09 -2.76
C SER A 333 24.46 0.55 -2.79
N ALA A 334 24.92 -0.03 -1.69
CA ALA A 334 26.24 -0.65 -1.58
C ALA A 334 26.41 -1.89 -2.47
N ASP A 335 25.30 -2.55 -2.83
CA ASP A 335 25.27 -3.81 -3.57
C ASP A 335 25.00 -3.62 -5.06
N LEU A 336 24.64 -2.42 -5.52
CA LEU A 336 24.21 -2.19 -6.90
C LEU A 336 25.24 -2.63 -7.96
N ASP A 337 26.54 -2.47 -7.71
CA ASP A 337 27.58 -2.94 -8.64
C ASP A 337 27.63 -4.48 -8.72
N ARG A 338 27.37 -5.16 -7.59
CA ARG A 338 27.27 -6.61 -7.52
C ARG A 338 26.01 -7.11 -8.22
N ILE A 339 24.87 -6.48 -7.94
CA ILE A 339 23.57 -6.79 -8.55
C ILE A 339 23.64 -6.66 -10.07
N ARG A 340 24.21 -5.57 -10.59
CA ARG A 340 24.39 -5.35 -12.04
C ARG A 340 25.33 -6.34 -12.71
N ALA A 341 26.29 -6.89 -11.97
CA ALA A 341 27.25 -7.86 -12.48
C ALA A 341 26.71 -9.30 -12.48
N ASP A 342 25.65 -9.57 -11.71
CA ASP A 342 24.97 -10.85 -11.66
C ASP A 342 23.88 -10.94 -12.75
N GLU A 343 23.87 -12.03 -13.53
CA GLU A 343 22.98 -12.15 -14.69
C GLU A 343 21.50 -12.21 -14.29
N THR A 344 21.17 -12.86 -13.17
CA THR A 344 19.80 -13.03 -12.69
C THR A 344 19.33 -11.75 -12.01
N LEU A 345 20.09 -11.27 -11.01
CA LEU A 345 19.69 -10.09 -10.24
C LEU A 345 19.63 -8.82 -11.11
N ASN A 346 20.46 -8.71 -12.15
CA ASN A 346 20.38 -7.58 -13.07
C ASN A 346 19.13 -7.60 -13.96
N GLN A 347 18.54 -8.78 -14.23
CA GLN A 347 17.26 -8.90 -14.95
C GLN A 347 16.08 -8.55 -14.03
N GLU A 348 16.21 -8.83 -12.75
CA GLU A 348 15.19 -8.52 -11.72
C GLU A 348 15.27 -7.07 -11.23
N LEU A 349 16.43 -6.42 -11.37
CA LEU A 349 16.64 -5.03 -10.98
C LEU A 349 15.84 -4.07 -11.87
N ASN A 350 14.83 -3.43 -11.27
CA ASN A 350 14.10 -2.32 -11.88
C ASN A 350 14.51 -0.98 -11.26
N ILE A 351 15.05 -0.08 -12.08
CA ILE A 351 15.33 1.32 -11.71
C ILE A 351 14.45 2.21 -12.57
N ALA A 352 13.51 2.91 -11.95
CA ALA A 352 12.57 3.81 -12.61
C ALA A 352 12.58 5.21 -11.95
N PRO A 353 12.23 6.27 -12.69
CA PRO A 353 12.05 7.60 -12.11
C PRO A 353 10.99 7.59 -11.01
N THR A 354 11.22 8.34 -9.95
CA THR A 354 10.23 8.62 -8.90
C THR A 354 10.15 10.12 -8.71
N THR A 355 8.94 10.69 -8.63
CA THR A 355 8.68 12.12 -8.45
C THR A 355 8.89 12.56 -7.00
N CYS A 356 10.08 12.29 -6.47
CA CYS A 356 10.48 12.62 -5.10
C CYS A 356 11.84 13.33 -5.11
N THR A 357 12.02 14.27 -4.17
CA THR A 357 13.29 14.96 -3.95
C THR A 357 13.81 14.60 -2.56
N TYR A 358 14.99 13.96 -2.50
CA TYR A 358 15.71 13.78 -1.24
C TYR A 358 16.40 15.09 -0.84
N TYR A 359 16.27 15.50 0.43
CA TYR A 359 16.85 16.76 0.92
C TYR A 359 17.29 16.68 2.38
N TYR A 360 18.20 17.58 2.77
CA TYR A 360 18.49 17.86 4.17
C TYR A 360 17.72 19.09 4.63
N GLY A 361 16.79 18.89 5.56
CA GLY A 361 16.02 19.96 6.20
C GLY A 361 16.87 20.72 7.23
N PHE A 362 16.86 22.05 7.17
CA PHE A 362 17.49 22.90 8.19
C PHE A 362 16.45 23.41 9.18
N ILE A 363 16.75 23.31 10.49
CA ILE A 363 16.03 24.06 11.51
C ILE A 363 16.37 25.54 11.32
N ASN A 364 15.46 26.31 10.73
CA ASN A 364 15.71 27.67 10.26
C ASN A 364 15.55 28.77 11.33
N ASN A 365 15.28 28.38 12.58
CA ASN A 365 15.09 29.29 13.72
C ASN A 365 16.08 29.04 14.87
N LYS A 366 17.13 28.25 14.64
CA LYS A 366 18.21 27.98 15.61
C LYS A 366 19.59 28.19 14.98
N PRO A 367 20.54 28.87 15.67
CA PRO A 367 21.93 28.96 15.21
C PRO A 367 22.61 27.60 15.01
N PRO A 368 23.51 27.44 14.02
CA PRO A 368 23.91 28.45 13.02
C PRO A 368 23.04 28.47 11.76
N THR A 369 22.04 27.57 11.67
CA THR A 369 21.21 27.39 10.47
C THR A 369 20.05 28.39 10.36
N ASP A 370 19.87 29.26 11.35
CA ASP A 370 19.04 30.47 11.27
C ASP A 370 19.58 31.48 10.24
N ASN A 371 20.90 31.51 10.04
CA ASN A 371 21.55 32.33 9.03
C ASN A 371 21.41 31.72 7.63
N ALA A 372 20.72 32.43 6.73
CA ALA A 372 20.53 32.00 5.34
C ALA A 372 21.84 31.80 4.56
N THR A 373 22.88 32.59 4.85
CA THR A 373 24.21 32.43 4.23
C THR A 373 24.88 31.13 4.66
N VAL A 374 24.70 30.70 5.91
CA VAL A 374 25.18 29.40 6.39
C VAL A 374 24.48 28.27 5.64
N ARG A 375 23.15 28.33 5.50
CA ARG A 375 22.39 27.31 4.74
C ARG A 375 22.83 27.24 3.27
N LYS A 376 23.07 28.39 2.63
CA LYS A 376 23.61 28.44 1.26
C LYS A 376 25.00 27.79 1.18
N ALA A 377 25.90 28.11 2.10
CA ALA A 377 27.23 27.53 2.14
C ALA A 377 27.20 26.00 2.35
N LEU A 378 26.32 25.50 3.22
CA LEU A 378 26.13 24.06 3.44
C LEU A 378 25.58 23.37 2.18
N SER A 379 24.61 23.97 1.50
CA SER A 379 24.07 23.44 0.23
C SER A 379 25.11 23.44 -0.89
N ALA A 380 25.98 24.45 -0.93
CA ALA A 380 27.08 24.58 -1.89
C ALA A 380 28.19 23.54 -1.67
N ALA A 381 28.40 23.11 -0.43
CA ALA A 381 29.46 22.19 -0.05
C ALA A 381 29.16 20.71 -0.38
N ILE A 382 28.00 20.43 -0.99
CA ILE A 382 27.61 19.08 -1.38
C ILE A 382 27.92 18.91 -2.87
N ASP A 383 28.86 18.00 -3.16
CA ASP A 383 29.09 17.48 -4.50
C ASP A 383 28.02 16.41 -4.82
N ARG A 384 26.90 16.88 -5.37
CA ARG A 384 25.72 16.04 -5.66
C ARG A 384 26.04 14.96 -6.69
N THR A 385 26.82 15.29 -7.71
CA THR A 385 27.23 14.35 -8.77
C THR A 385 28.08 13.23 -8.18
N SER A 386 29.11 13.56 -7.40
CA SER A 386 29.95 12.55 -6.74
C SER A 386 29.16 11.69 -5.74
N LEU A 387 28.22 12.29 -4.99
CA LEU A 387 27.32 11.55 -4.11
C LEU A 387 26.50 10.52 -4.90
N ILE A 388 25.96 10.91 -6.05
CA ILE A 388 25.16 10.03 -6.88
C ILE A 388 26.01 8.92 -7.51
N ASP A 389 27.12 9.29 -8.15
CA ASP A 389 27.96 8.35 -8.91
C ASP A 389 28.67 7.34 -8.02
N ASN A 390 29.04 7.73 -6.79
CA ASN A 390 29.89 6.91 -5.92
C ASN A 390 29.18 6.31 -4.71
N VAL A 391 28.07 6.91 -4.24
CA VAL A 391 27.38 6.47 -3.01
C VAL A 391 26.03 5.84 -3.33
N THR A 392 25.11 6.57 -3.96
CA THR A 392 23.75 6.07 -4.15
C THR A 392 23.63 5.16 -5.38
N LYS A 393 24.36 5.45 -6.46
CA LYS A 393 24.53 4.63 -7.68
C LYS A 393 23.24 4.21 -8.40
N GLY A 394 22.08 4.73 -7.98
CA GLY A 394 20.75 4.40 -8.47
C GLY A 394 20.31 5.23 -9.67
N GLY A 395 21.19 6.06 -10.24
CA GLY A 395 20.85 6.92 -11.38
C GLY A 395 19.98 8.11 -11.02
N GLN A 396 20.01 8.55 -9.75
CA GLN A 396 19.32 9.76 -9.31
C GLN A 396 19.82 11.00 -10.07
N LEU A 397 19.02 12.07 -10.10
CA LEU A 397 19.40 13.34 -10.72
C LEU A 397 19.81 14.37 -9.65
N PRO A 398 20.88 15.16 -9.87
CA PRO A 398 21.22 16.27 -8.98
C PRO A 398 20.07 17.28 -8.87
N ALA A 399 19.47 17.40 -7.69
CA ALA A 399 18.36 18.33 -7.47
C ALA A 399 18.85 19.75 -7.15
N HIS A 400 18.34 20.74 -7.88
CA HIS A 400 18.56 22.18 -7.64
C HIS A 400 17.27 22.94 -7.28
N SER A 401 16.13 22.28 -7.36
CA SER A 401 14.84 22.78 -6.88
C SER A 401 14.14 21.69 -6.06
N PHE A 402 13.12 22.07 -5.29
CA PHE A 402 12.40 21.11 -4.45
C PHE A 402 11.36 20.31 -5.24
N ALA A 403 10.71 20.93 -6.22
CA ALA A 403 9.77 20.26 -7.12
C ALA A 403 10.57 19.47 -8.17
N PRO A 404 10.52 18.13 -8.17
CA PRO A 404 11.27 17.33 -9.12
C PRO A 404 10.73 17.48 -10.56
N PRO A 405 11.53 17.12 -11.58
CA PRO A 405 11.05 16.96 -12.94
C PRO A 405 9.82 16.05 -13.01
N GLY A 406 8.93 16.31 -13.97
CA GLY A 406 7.72 15.52 -14.20
C GLY A 406 6.47 16.01 -13.47
N ILE A 407 6.60 16.89 -12.48
CA ILE A 407 5.43 17.54 -11.84
C ILE A 407 4.97 18.74 -12.69
N PHE A 408 3.68 18.86 -12.97
CA PHE A 408 3.15 20.04 -13.69
C PHE A 408 3.54 21.35 -12.97
N GLY A 409 4.10 22.31 -13.72
CA GLY A 409 4.53 23.60 -13.17
C GLY A 409 5.86 23.58 -12.40
N ASN A 410 6.59 22.46 -12.41
CA ASN A 410 7.94 22.41 -11.83
C ASN A 410 8.92 23.36 -12.56
N VAL A 411 10.01 23.71 -11.86
CA VAL A 411 11.09 24.59 -12.38
C VAL A 411 12.41 23.84 -12.53
N ALA A 412 12.38 22.51 -12.60
CA ALA A 412 13.59 21.69 -12.69
C ALA A 412 14.35 21.87 -14.02
N ASP A 413 13.69 22.36 -15.07
CA ASP A 413 14.37 22.72 -16.32
C ASP A 413 14.91 24.17 -16.32
N ASP A 414 14.57 24.97 -15.30
CA ASP A 414 15.02 26.37 -15.19
C ASP A 414 16.28 26.48 -14.32
N MET A 415 17.44 26.45 -14.97
CA MET A 415 18.75 26.61 -14.31
C MET A 415 18.96 27.99 -13.68
N SER A 416 18.12 28.98 -13.96
CA SER A 416 18.16 30.25 -13.22
C SER A 416 17.72 30.08 -11.76
N VAL A 417 16.93 29.03 -11.47
CA VAL A 417 16.51 28.65 -10.13
C VAL A 417 17.46 27.60 -9.57
N GLY A 418 18.46 28.05 -8.83
CA GLY A 418 19.32 27.14 -8.07
C GLY A 418 20.37 26.37 -8.88
N GLY A 419 20.52 26.62 -10.20
CA GLY A 419 21.48 25.91 -11.05
C GLY A 419 22.95 26.00 -10.59
N TRP A 420 23.30 27.00 -9.77
CA TRP A 420 24.60 27.09 -9.09
C TRP A 420 24.93 25.89 -8.19
N MET A 421 23.93 25.09 -7.79
CA MET A 421 24.06 23.93 -6.92
C MET A 421 24.36 22.61 -7.67
N VAL A 422 24.28 22.62 -9.00
CA VAL A 422 24.34 21.41 -9.85
C VAL A 422 25.26 21.62 -11.05
N MET A 423 26.34 22.38 -10.85
CA MET A 423 27.33 22.59 -11.92
C MET A 423 28.10 21.29 -12.20
N ASP A 424 28.38 21.03 -13.47
CA ASP A 424 29.13 19.84 -13.92
C ASP A 424 30.50 19.69 -13.23
N ASN A 425 31.12 20.82 -12.87
CA ASN A 425 32.38 20.86 -12.16
C ASN A 425 32.18 21.40 -10.74
N TYR A 426 32.40 20.53 -9.74
CA TYR A 426 32.26 20.90 -8.33
C TYR A 426 33.22 22.03 -7.90
N ALA A 427 34.41 22.15 -8.51
CA ALA A 427 35.30 23.27 -8.22
C ALA A 427 34.71 24.62 -8.66
N ASP A 428 33.96 24.64 -9.76
CA ASP A 428 33.28 25.83 -10.26
C ASP A 428 32.07 26.17 -9.38
N GLN A 429 31.32 25.17 -8.90
CA GLN A 429 30.27 25.34 -7.90
C GLN A 429 30.81 26.00 -6.61
N LEU A 430 31.94 25.49 -6.10
CA LEU A 430 32.59 26.07 -4.92
C LEU A 430 33.07 27.50 -5.17
N ALA A 431 33.69 27.77 -6.32
CA ALA A 431 34.14 29.11 -6.69
C ALA A 431 32.97 30.10 -6.79
N GLN A 432 31.84 29.67 -7.38
CA GLN A 432 30.64 30.49 -7.47
C GLN A 432 30.00 30.74 -6.09
N ALA A 433 29.97 29.73 -5.21
CA ALA A 433 29.41 29.88 -3.87
C ALA A 433 30.27 30.77 -2.95
N GLN A 434 31.57 30.92 -3.26
CA GLN A 434 32.50 31.80 -2.54
C GLN A 434 32.47 33.25 -3.04
N ALA A 435 32.02 33.48 -4.28
CA ALA A 435 31.90 34.80 -4.91
C ALA A 435 30.62 35.52 -4.47
#